data_AF-A0A975BAM7-F1
#
_entry.id   AF-A0A975BAM7-F1
#
_cell.length_a   1.000
_cell.length_b   1.000
_cell.length_c   1.000
_cell.angle_alpha   90.00
_cell.angle_beta   90.00
_cell.angle_gamma   90.00
#
_symmetry.space_group_name_H-M   'P 1'
#
loop_
_entity.id
_entity.type
_entity.pdbx_description
1 polymer ?
#
loop_
_entity_poly.entity_id
_entity_poly.type
_entity_poly.pdbx_seq_one_letter_code
_entity_poly.pdbx_strand_id
1 'polypeptide(L)'
;MGELAKSGAQKISSHLANRYALSLLYDMIFIIGNEAAGIFGGDFRHREANWIYGAELTEMLKHFPSSREILQGGLNEIGQLCLRNEYDRIFLYRCIAANKSAGPENFQPALFISFEERRTVAKKLEKFWTRLIADKNISFVPESWKNDFEDRMGVKLCINTGIFSSLFQEKSSDCLFSLAGFLMSTKKSQSNDLPTLLSETRTLTYIDEDLKRKTIQKLMDQPPMIFDYPDIEPGDPLLDDYISDLIYLYISVYPFDISHKDIIEQACGYFRYKGIKDIQNHIDKMHWDFLSKKLLPQSPEKKLKPHAAHALSAIIDKDEILLFIYKNIDIEISDIKDKELLLAGTSSRILLLALSENKKDEKPENQVIWQALKKESGLYDFKAEQIKSRIKSCCCISGGTWLLDKIKNADPPPVIRLSGHTITRYEKYFKLIIDSALIQ
;
A
#
# COMPACT_ATOMS: atom_id res chain seq x y z
N MET A 1 97.64 -4.60 22.84
CA MET A 1 96.59 -3.69 23.33
C MET A 1 95.60 -3.23 22.24
N GLY A 2 95.90 -3.33 20.93
CA GLY A 2 95.02 -2.79 19.86
C GLY A 2 93.84 -3.67 19.42
N GLU A 3 93.97 -5.00 19.41
CA GLU A 3 92.90 -5.87 18.89
C GLU A 3 91.71 -6.06 19.83
N LEU A 4 91.96 -6.08 21.15
CA LEU A 4 90.89 -6.13 22.17
C LEU A 4 90.07 -4.84 22.21
N ALA A 5 90.71 -3.68 22.03
CA ALA A 5 90.02 -2.40 21.94
C ALA A 5 89.18 -2.28 20.66
N LYS A 6 89.70 -2.78 19.52
CA LYS A 6 88.98 -2.79 18.24
C LYS A 6 87.79 -3.74 18.26
N SER A 7 87.96 -4.96 18.82
CA SER A 7 86.89 -5.94 19.01
C SER A 7 85.82 -5.45 20.02
N GLY A 8 86.25 -4.79 21.09
CA GLY A 8 85.38 -4.16 22.07
C GLY A 8 84.56 -3.00 21.48
N ALA A 9 85.20 -2.11 20.71
CA ALA A 9 84.51 -1.01 20.02
C ALA A 9 83.52 -1.52 18.96
N GLN A 10 83.87 -2.58 18.22
CA GLN A 10 82.97 -3.18 17.24
C GLN A 10 81.77 -3.85 17.90
N LYS A 11 81.96 -4.54 19.03
CA LYS A 11 80.87 -5.11 19.83
C LYS A 11 79.99 -4.02 20.45
N ILE A 12 80.56 -2.93 20.96
CA ILE A 12 79.77 -1.84 21.54
C ILE A 12 78.99 -1.11 20.44
N SER A 13 79.60 -0.88 19.28
CA SER A 13 78.94 -0.27 18.12
C SER A 13 77.81 -1.15 17.57
N SER A 14 78.01 -2.46 17.46
CA SER A 14 76.96 -3.39 17.00
C SER A 14 75.86 -3.54 18.05
N HIS A 15 76.21 -3.52 19.33
CA HIS A 15 75.24 -3.61 20.42
C HIS A 15 74.41 -2.33 20.59
N LEU A 16 75.01 -1.15 20.35
CA LEU A 16 74.31 0.13 20.27
C LEU A 16 73.43 0.22 19.03
N ALA A 17 73.95 -0.14 17.85
CA ALA A 17 73.17 -0.17 16.62
C ALA A 17 71.96 -1.13 16.72
N ASN A 18 72.15 -2.32 17.31
CA ASN A 18 71.06 -3.25 17.57
C ASN A 18 70.04 -2.68 18.57
N ARG A 19 70.49 -1.98 19.62
CA ARG A 19 69.58 -1.38 20.60
C ARG A 19 68.75 -0.24 19.99
N TYR A 20 69.37 0.61 19.16
CA TYR A 20 68.67 1.66 18.43
C TYR A 20 67.74 1.09 17.36
N ALA A 21 68.17 0.06 16.61
CA ALA A 21 67.31 -0.61 15.64
C ALA A 21 66.11 -1.28 16.31
N LEU A 22 66.30 -1.94 17.45
CA LEU A 22 65.21 -2.54 18.22
C LEU A 22 64.26 -1.50 18.81
N SER A 23 64.77 -0.38 19.31
CA SER A 23 63.94 0.76 19.76
C SER A 23 63.12 1.34 18.62
N LEU A 24 63.74 1.58 17.47
CA LEU A 24 63.04 2.14 16.31
C LEU A 24 62.00 1.17 15.74
N LEU A 25 62.30 -0.13 15.75
CA LEU A 25 61.35 -1.17 15.33
C LEU A 25 60.20 -1.29 16.34
N TYR A 26 60.48 -1.18 17.64
CA TYR A 26 59.45 -1.10 18.68
C TYR A 26 58.57 0.14 18.52
N ASP A 27 59.15 1.31 18.29
CA ASP A 27 58.41 2.56 18.07
C ASP A 27 57.58 2.48 16.79
N MET A 28 58.12 1.89 15.71
CA MET A 28 57.40 1.68 14.46
C MET A 28 56.25 0.67 14.62
N ILE A 29 56.47 -0.44 15.33
CA ILE A 29 55.40 -1.40 15.67
C ILE A 29 54.36 -0.75 16.58
N PHE A 30 54.76 0.11 17.51
CA PHE A 30 53.85 0.81 18.40
C PHE A 30 53.03 1.85 17.65
N ILE A 31 53.62 2.61 16.73
CA ILE A 31 52.92 3.58 15.87
C ILE A 31 51.97 2.84 14.94
N ILE A 32 52.44 1.82 14.20
CA ILE A 32 51.59 1.01 13.31
C ILE A 32 50.52 0.29 14.12
N GLY A 33 50.86 -0.21 15.31
CA GLY A 33 49.96 -0.88 16.22
C GLY A 33 48.88 0.05 16.77
N ASN A 34 49.22 1.30 17.11
CA ASN A 34 48.25 2.31 17.53
C ASN A 34 47.38 2.80 16.37
N GLU A 35 47.95 2.99 15.18
CA GLU A 35 47.17 3.36 13.99
C GLU A 35 46.26 2.21 13.56
N ALA A 36 46.76 0.98 13.55
CA ALA A 36 45.96 -0.21 13.25
C ALA A 36 44.91 -0.48 14.34
N ALA A 37 45.22 -0.28 15.62
CA ALA A 37 44.23 -0.35 16.70
C ALA A 37 43.20 0.78 16.60
N GLY A 38 43.60 1.97 16.16
CA GLY A 38 42.70 3.08 15.86
C GLY A 38 41.76 2.80 14.68
N ILE A 39 42.22 2.06 13.67
CA ILE A 39 41.44 1.68 12.48
C ILE A 39 40.58 0.42 12.72
N PHE A 40 41.09 -0.58 13.43
CA PHE A 40 40.50 -1.93 13.53
C PHE A 40 40.04 -2.34 14.93
N GLY A 41 40.40 -1.60 15.99
CA GLY A 41 40.00 -1.91 17.36
C GLY A 41 38.58 -1.44 17.70
N GLY A 42 37.75 -2.34 18.25
CA GLY A 42 36.40 -2.00 18.71
C GLY A 42 36.38 -1.01 19.89
N ASP A 43 37.35 -1.14 20.80
CA ASP A 43 37.44 -0.33 22.03
C ASP A 43 38.15 1.02 21.84
N PHE A 44 38.99 1.18 20.80
CA PHE A 44 39.72 2.43 20.49
C PHE A 44 38.95 3.39 19.60
N ARG A 45 37.71 3.04 19.23
CA ARG A 45 36.72 3.97 18.68
C ARG A 45 36.24 4.91 19.78
N HIS A 46 37.14 5.70 20.37
CA HIS A 46 36.78 6.91 21.10
C HIS A 46 36.20 7.88 20.06
N ARG A 47 34.91 7.68 19.78
CA ARG A 47 34.17 8.42 18.79
C ARG A 47 33.90 9.78 19.38
N GLU A 48 34.76 10.72 19.02
CA GLU A 48 34.60 12.14 19.31
C GLU A 48 33.25 12.65 18.81
N ALA A 49 32.82 13.80 19.34
CA ALA A 49 31.52 14.39 19.02
C ALA A 49 31.27 14.56 17.51
N ASN A 50 32.32 14.83 16.72
CA ASN A 50 32.21 14.96 15.26
C ASN A 50 31.91 13.63 14.58
N TRP A 51 32.54 12.53 15.02
CA TRP A 51 32.25 11.20 14.48
C TRP A 51 30.82 10.80 14.83
N ILE A 52 30.40 11.03 16.08
CA ILE A 52 29.02 10.72 16.54
C ILE A 52 28.01 11.51 15.72
N TYR A 53 28.24 12.81 15.50
CA TYR A 53 27.40 13.60 14.61
C TYR A 53 27.34 13.02 13.19
N GLY A 54 28.49 12.63 12.62
CA GLY A 54 28.53 12.00 11.30
C GLY A 54 27.71 10.71 11.24
N ALA A 55 27.81 9.86 12.25
CA ALA A 55 27.04 8.62 12.32
C ALA A 55 25.53 8.87 12.45
N GLU A 56 25.13 9.75 13.36
CA GLU A 56 23.71 10.13 13.55
C GLU A 56 23.14 10.84 12.31
N LEU A 57 23.96 11.63 11.59
CA LEU A 57 23.58 12.20 10.30
C LEU A 57 23.29 11.12 9.27
N THR A 58 24.10 10.05 9.20
CA THR A 58 23.82 8.94 8.27
C THR A 58 22.57 8.14 8.64
N GLU A 59 22.28 7.94 9.93
CA GLU A 59 21.04 7.29 10.37
C GLU A 59 19.84 8.16 10.02
N MET A 60 19.90 9.47 10.30
CA MET A 60 18.85 10.40 9.92
C MET A 60 18.59 10.34 8.41
N LEU A 61 19.64 10.48 7.59
CA LEU A 61 19.50 10.50 6.12
C LEU A 61 18.94 9.20 5.52
N LYS A 62 19.21 8.04 6.13
CA LYS A 62 18.66 6.75 5.69
C LYS A 62 17.12 6.72 5.71
N HIS A 63 16.50 7.53 6.56
CA HIS A 63 15.04 7.61 6.68
C HIS A 63 14.37 8.51 5.65
N PHE A 64 15.14 9.22 4.81
CA PHE A 64 14.61 10.18 3.85
C PHE A 64 14.86 9.77 2.40
N PRO A 65 13.92 10.10 1.48
CA PRO A 65 14.16 9.89 0.06
C PRO A 65 15.38 10.69 -0.39
N SER A 66 16.29 10.04 -1.13
CA SER A 66 17.56 10.62 -1.54
C SER A 66 17.36 11.65 -2.66
N SER A 67 17.06 12.90 -2.32
CA SER A 67 17.11 14.01 -3.27
C SER A 67 18.55 14.45 -3.52
N ARG A 68 18.83 15.00 -4.71
CA ARG A 68 20.18 15.45 -5.10
C ARG A 68 20.77 16.44 -4.09
N GLU A 69 19.95 17.37 -3.62
CA GLU A 69 20.40 18.42 -2.71
C GLU A 69 20.59 17.92 -1.27
N ILE A 70 19.79 16.95 -0.80
CA ILE A 70 19.99 16.31 0.51
C ILE A 70 21.27 15.50 0.49
N LEU A 71 21.50 14.74 -0.58
CA LEU A 71 22.70 13.95 -0.76
C LEU A 71 23.93 14.87 -0.81
N GLN A 72 23.89 15.92 -1.63
CA GLN A 72 24.96 16.91 -1.71
C GLN A 72 25.18 17.62 -0.36
N GLY A 73 24.10 17.96 0.35
CA GLY A 73 24.17 18.56 1.68
C GLY A 73 24.80 17.65 2.72
N GLY A 74 24.41 16.38 2.75
CA GLY A 74 24.98 15.36 3.64
C GLY A 74 26.46 15.11 3.36
N LEU A 75 26.84 14.99 2.08
CA LEU A 75 28.25 14.87 1.68
C LEU A 75 29.05 16.13 2.06
N ASN A 76 28.49 17.33 1.88
CA ASN A 76 29.15 18.57 2.29
C ASN A 76 29.35 18.66 3.81
N GLU A 77 28.36 18.24 4.61
CA GLU A 77 28.51 18.18 6.07
C GLU A 77 29.64 17.23 6.48
N ILE A 78 29.65 15.99 5.98
CA ILE A 78 30.72 15.04 6.28
C ILE A 78 32.08 15.55 5.81
N GLY A 79 32.14 16.25 4.67
CA GLY A 79 33.36 16.87 4.17
C GLY A 79 33.92 17.98 5.06
N GLN A 80 33.06 18.65 5.82
CA GLN A 80 33.45 19.72 6.74
C GLN A 80 33.79 19.23 8.16
N LEU A 81 33.55 17.96 8.47
CA LEU A 81 33.88 17.42 9.79
C LEU A 81 35.39 17.31 9.98
N CYS A 82 35.87 17.85 11.09
CA CYS A 82 37.19 17.54 11.62
C CYS A 82 37.12 16.15 12.25
N LEU A 83 37.46 15.13 11.46
CA LEU A 83 37.56 13.74 11.89
C LEU A 83 39.02 13.42 12.16
N ARG A 84 39.27 12.57 13.14
CA ARG A 84 40.62 12.08 13.48
C ARG A 84 41.34 11.37 12.33
N ASN A 85 40.62 10.70 11.44
CA ASN A 85 41.19 10.02 10.28
C ASN A 85 40.28 10.13 9.04
N GLU A 86 40.88 10.02 7.86
CA GLU A 86 40.15 10.09 6.57
C GLU A 86 39.40 8.79 6.24
N TYR A 87 39.74 7.67 6.88
CA TYR A 87 39.03 6.42 6.69
C TYR A 87 37.58 6.53 7.17
N ASP A 88 37.35 7.14 8.33
CA ASP A 88 36.02 7.43 8.87
C ASP A 88 35.22 8.33 7.93
N ARG A 89 35.87 9.31 7.29
CA ARG A 89 35.21 10.15 6.28
C ARG A 89 34.75 9.32 5.09
N ILE A 90 35.63 8.47 4.55
CA ILE A 90 35.32 7.57 3.43
C ILE A 90 34.20 6.59 3.81
N PHE A 91 34.22 6.07 5.04
CA PHE A 91 33.18 5.20 5.57
C PHE A 91 31.81 5.91 5.62
N LEU A 92 31.75 7.10 6.20
CA LEU A 92 30.51 7.90 6.28
C LEU A 92 30.00 8.29 4.88
N TYR A 93 30.89 8.65 3.94
CA TYR A 93 30.52 8.88 2.55
C TYR A 93 29.92 7.64 1.88
N ARG A 94 30.49 6.46 2.12
CA ARG A 94 29.93 5.20 1.60
C ARG A 94 28.55 4.92 2.19
N CYS A 95 28.34 5.18 3.48
CA CYS A 95 27.04 5.06 4.13
C CYS A 95 26.01 5.98 3.47
N ILE A 96 26.32 7.27 3.31
CA ILE A 96 25.43 8.24 2.66
C ILE A 96 25.13 7.85 1.21
N ALA A 97 26.16 7.53 0.42
CA ALA A 97 26.00 7.18 -1.00
C ALA A 97 25.20 5.89 -1.21
N ALA A 98 25.27 4.94 -0.26
CA ALA A 98 24.53 3.68 -0.31
C ALA A 98 23.16 3.75 0.39
N ASN A 99 22.75 4.93 0.88
CA ASN A 99 21.56 5.11 1.72
C ASN A 99 21.51 4.15 2.93
N LYS A 100 22.65 4.01 3.63
CA LYS A 100 22.85 3.14 4.79
C LYS A 100 23.26 3.96 6.01
N SER A 101 23.00 3.39 7.19
CA SER A 101 23.47 3.94 8.45
C SER A 101 24.90 3.49 8.79
N ALA A 102 25.60 4.32 9.55
CA ALA A 102 26.84 3.99 10.26
C ALA A 102 26.62 3.14 11.54
N GLY A 103 25.38 2.87 11.90
CA GLY A 103 24.97 2.04 13.04
C GLY A 103 25.22 2.68 14.40
N PRO A 104 24.67 3.88 14.69
CA PRO A 104 24.87 4.58 15.96
C PRO A 104 24.44 3.78 17.20
N GLU A 105 23.52 2.82 17.05
CA GLU A 105 23.06 1.90 18.11
C GLU A 105 24.17 1.02 18.70
N ASN A 106 25.23 0.78 17.93
CA ASN A 106 26.37 0.00 18.41
C ASN A 106 27.31 0.81 19.30
N PHE A 107 26.99 2.09 19.53
CA PHE A 107 27.77 3.02 20.33
C PHE A 107 26.88 3.58 21.44
N GLN A 108 27.49 3.85 22.59
CA GLN A 108 26.82 4.50 23.73
C GLN A 108 27.44 5.89 23.92
N PRO A 109 27.00 6.93 23.17
CA PRO A 109 27.56 8.28 23.24
C PRO A 109 27.66 8.85 24.66
N ALA A 110 26.68 8.54 25.51
CA ALA A 110 26.64 8.97 26.90
C ALA A 110 27.86 8.53 27.75
N LEU A 111 28.58 7.48 27.35
CA LEU A 111 29.79 7.02 28.02
C LEU A 111 31.06 7.75 27.59
N PHE A 112 31.07 8.38 26.41
CA PHE A 112 32.30 8.85 25.76
C PHE A 112 32.35 10.36 25.53
N ILE A 113 31.19 11.04 25.47
CA ILE A 113 31.12 12.49 25.28
C ILE A 113 30.26 13.17 26.34
N SER A 114 30.64 14.39 26.70
CA SER A 114 29.97 15.21 27.70
C SER A 114 28.53 15.56 27.30
N PHE A 115 27.72 15.98 28.27
CA PHE A 115 26.36 16.45 27.99
C PHE A 115 26.33 17.67 27.04
N GLU A 116 27.31 18.57 27.16
CA GLU A 116 27.41 19.75 26.29
C GLU A 116 27.73 19.37 24.85
N GLU A 117 28.62 18.40 24.64
CA GLU A 117 28.93 17.85 23.32
C GLU A 117 27.70 17.15 22.72
N ARG A 118 26.97 16.35 23.52
CA ARG A 118 25.73 15.71 23.09
C ARG A 118 24.68 16.73 22.64
N ARG A 119 24.53 17.82 23.40
CA ARG A 119 23.64 18.93 23.03
C ARG A 119 24.11 19.66 21.77
N THR A 120 25.42 19.75 21.56
CA THR A 120 26.00 20.35 20.34
C THR A 120 25.72 19.50 19.11
N VAL A 121 25.84 18.18 19.22
CA VAL A 121 25.45 17.23 18.17
C VAL A 121 23.96 17.39 17.82
N ALA A 122 23.09 17.40 18.83
CA ALA A 122 21.65 17.60 18.63
C ALA A 122 21.35 18.93 17.89
N LYS A 123 21.93 20.05 18.32
CA LYS A 123 21.76 21.35 17.65
C LYS A 123 22.26 21.36 16.20
N LYS A 124 23.36 20.66 15.90
CA LYS A 124 23.87 20.54 14.52
C LYS A 124 22.88 19.76 13.65
N LEU A 125 22.31 18.68 14.16
CA LEU A 125 21.28 17.90 13.46
C LEU A 125 20.00 18.72 13.25
N GLU A 126 19.54 19.44 14.27
CA GLU A 126 18.39 20.36 14.16
C GLU A 126 18.62 21.46 13.12
N LYS A 127 19.83 22.02 13.07
CA LYS A 127 20.19 23.03 12.08
C LYS A 127 20.23 22.44 10.66
N PHE A 128 20.80 21.24 10.51
CA PHE A 128 20.82 20.53 9.24
C PHE A 128 19.39 20.25 8.75
N TRP A 129 18.56 19.72 9.66
CA TRP A 129 17.14 19.46 9.44
C TRP A 129 16.43 20.70 8.91
N THR A 130 16.52 21.80 9.66
CA THR A 130 15.85 23.05 9.33
C THR A 130 16.29 23.59 7.97
N ARG A 131 17.58 23.46 7.64
CA ARG A 131 18.14 24.01 6.39
C ARG A 131 17.79 23.22 5.14
N LEU A 132 17.74 21.89 5.22
CA LEU A 132 17.73 21.03 4.01
C LEU A 132 16.56 20.07 3.93
N ILE A 133 15.90 19.79 5.06
CA ILE A 133 14.80 18.82 5.13
C ILE A 133 13.47 19.55 5.37
N ALA A 134 13.45 20.56 6.24
CA ALA A 134 12.21 21.25 6.62
C ALA A 134 11.52 22.01 5.47
N ASP A 135 12.28 22.62 4.56
CA ASP A 135 11.73 23.38 3.42
C ASP A 135 11.33 22.49 2.21
N LYS A 136 11.54 21.17 2.26
CA LYS A 136 11.51 20.32 1.05
C LYS A 136 10.35 19.33 0.96
N ASN A 137 9.24 19.58 1.66
CA ASN A 137 8.05 18.71 1.62
C ASN A 137 8.33 17.24 2.01
N ILE A 138 9.37 17.01 2.81
CA ILE A 138 9.75 15.66 3.24
C ILE A 138 8.91 15.30 4.47
N SER A 139 7.92 14.44 4.22
CA SER A 139 6.66 14.32 4.96
C SER A 139 6.72 13.72 6.37
N PHE A 140 7.89 13.37 6.94
CA PHE A 140 7.91 12.64 8.22
C PHE A 140 9.29 12.59 8.88
N VAL A 141 9.43 13.12 10.10
CA VAL A 141 10.51 12.66 11.00
C VAL A 141 10.06 11.32 11.58
N PRO A 142 10.79 10.21 11.41
CA PRO A 142 10.45 8.99 12.13
C PRO A 142 10.53 9.22 13.63
N GLU A 143 9.38 9.14 14.30
CA GLU A 143 9.31 9.22 15.77
C GLU A 143 10.21 8.15 16.41
N SER A 144 10.32 6.98 15.77
CA SER A 144 11.28 5.94 16.17
C SER A 144 12.71 6.46 16.13
N TRP A 145 13.14 7.11 15.04
CA TRP A 145 14.49 7.69 14.95
C TRP A 145 14.70 8.77 16.03
N LYS A 146 13.72 9.65 16.21
CA LYS A 146 13.80 10.70 17.22
C LYS A 146 13.96 10.11 18.61
N ASN A 147 13.09 9.17 18.99
CA ASN A 147 13.14 8.50 20.29
C ASN A 147 14.45 7.74 20.48
N ASP A 148 14.88 6.98 19.47
CA ASP A 148 16.13 6.22 19.53
C ASP A 148 17.35 7.14 19.68
N PHE A 149 17.35 8.30 19.02
CA PHE A 149 18.38 9.33 19.21
C PHE A 149 18.33 9.92 20.62
N GLU A 150 17.15 10.32 21.10
CA GLU A 150 16.97 10.92 22.43
C GLU A 150 17.39 9.95 23.54
N ASP A 151 17.10 8.65 23.38
CA ASP A 151 17.51 7.58 24.29
C ASP A 151 19.04 7.39 24.29
N ARG A 152 19.68 7.31 23.11
CA ARG A 152 21.14 7.16 22.99
C ARG A 152 21.91 8.37 23.54
N MET A 153 21.40 9.57 23.25
CA MET A 153 22.10 10.82 23.52
C MET A 153 21.69 11.46 24.85
N GLY A 154 20.58 11.05 25.46
CA GLY A 154 20.06 11.63 26.70
C GLY A 154 19.76 13.13 26.59
N VAL A 155 19.48 13.63 25.38
CA VAL A 155 19.12 15.03 25.08
C VAL A 155 17.91 15.04 24.16
N LYS A 156 17.02 16.01 24.34
CA LYS A 156 15.81 16.16 23.51
C LYS A 156 16.12 16.88 22.20
N LEU A 157 15.50 16.43 21.10
CA LEU A 157 15.50 17.09 19.81
C LEU A 157 14.31 18.04 19.68
N CYS A 158 14.60 19.30 19.40
CA CYS A 158 13.63 20.37 19.17
C CYS A 158 13.37 20.56 17.67
N ILE A 159 12.88 19.52 17.02
CA ILE A 159 12.48 19.57 15.60
C ILE A 159 10.99 19.97 15.53
N ASN A 160 10.67 21.11 14.90
CA ASN A 160 9.30 21.61 14.76
C ASN A 160 8.50 20.73 13.79
N THR A 161 7.65 19.85 14.30
CA THR A 161 6.71 19.03 13.50
C THR A 161 5.41 19.77 13.12
N GLY A 162 5.16 20.95 13.70
CA GLY A 162 3.89 21.68 13.55
C GLY A 162 3.57 22.22 12.14
N ILE A 163 4.59 22.57 11.33
CA ILE A 163 4.39 23.01 9.93
C ILE A 163 4.07 21.82 9.01
N PHE A 164 4.44 20.61 9.44
CA PHE A 164 4.26 19.39 8.65
C PHE A 164 2.85 18.83 8.78
N SER A 165 2.20 18.95 9.95
CA SER A 165 0.80 18.56 10.07
C SER A 165 -0.08 19.42 9.16
N SER A 166 0.17 20.73 9.05
CA SER A 166 -0.59 21.58 8.14
C SER A 166 -0.38 21.22 6.67
N LEU A 167 0.87 21.01 6.22
CA LEU A 167 1.15 20.64 4.82
C LEU A 167 0.62 19.24 4.45
N PHE A 168 0.70 18.27 5.37
CA PHE A 168 0.16 16.93 5.15
C PHE A 168 -1.37 16.94 5.12
N GLN A 169 -2.00 17.75 5.96
CA GLN A 169 -3.44 17.97 5.95
C GLN A 169 -3.88 18.73 4.68
N GLU A 170 -3.08 19.67 4.18
CA GLU A 170 -3.30 20.36 2.89
C GLU A 170 -3.22 19.38 1.72
N LYS A 171 -2.15 18.58 1.60
CA LYS A 171 -2.04 17.52 0.60
C LYS A 171 -3.20 16.51 0.69
N SER A 172 -3.58 16.12 1.90
CA SER A 172 -4.75 15.24 2.11
C SER A 172 -6.04 15.90 1.64
N SER A 173 -6.19 17.21 1.85
CA SER A 173 -7.31 17.99 1.31
C SER A 173 -7.29 17.99 -0.22
N ASP A 174 -6.14 18.16 -0.85
CA ASP A 174 -6.00 18.11 -2.32
C ASP A 174 -6.36 16.73 -2.89
N CYS A 175 -5.96 15.65 -2.20
CA CYS A 175 -6.43 14.29 -2.50
C CYS A 175 -7.97 14.21 -2.47
N LEU A 176 -8.62 14.80 -1.46
CA LEU A 176 -10.10 14.83 -1.41
C LEU A 176 -10.73 15.64 -2.55
N PHE A 177 -10.12 16.76 -2.96
CA PHE A 177 -10.57 17.51 -4.14
C PHE A 177 -10.46 16.68 -5.41
N SER A 178 -9.37 15.95 -5.58
CA SER A 178 -9.21 15.01 -6.69
C SER A 178 -10.28 13.91 -6.67
N LEU A 179 -10.49 13.24 -5.53
CA LEU A 179 -11.51 12.20 -5.38
C LEU A 179 -12.93 12.73 -5.62
N ALA A 180 -13.24 13.95 -5.15
CA ALA A 180 -14.50 14.62 -5.46
C ALA A 180 -14.65 14.90 -6.96
N GLY A 181 -13.57 15.35 -7.61
CA GLY A 181 -13.53 15.56 -9.06
C GLY A 181 -13.84 14.26 -9.81
N PHE A 182 -13.28 13.14 -9.38
CA PHE A 182 -13.59 11.81 -9.91
C PHE A 182 -15.08 11.45 -9.75
N LEU A 183 -15.65 11.63 -8.55
CA LEU A 183 -17.06 11.35 -8.28
C LEU A 183 -18.00 12.18 -9.17
N MET A 184 -17.68 13.46 -9.36
CA MET A 184 -18.53 14.35 -10.16
C MET A 184 -18.33 14.15 -11.66
N SER A 185 -17.09 14.13 -12.15
CA SER A 185 -16.81 14.04 -13.59
C SER A 185 -17.11 12.66 -14.14
N THR A 186 -16.76 11.61 -13.40
CA THR A 186 -16.81 10.21 -13.84
C THR A 186 -18.08 9.54 -13.36
N LYS A 187 -18.38 9.60 -12.05
CA LYS A 187 -19.54 8.93 -11.47
C LYS A 187 -20.84 9.76 -11.53
N LYS A 188 -20.77 11.00 -12.02
CA LYS A 188 -21.90 11.93 -12.14
C LYS A 188 -22.64 12.13 -10.81
N SER A 189 -21.93 12.01 -9.69
CA SER A 189 -22.48 12.26 -8.34
C SER A 189 -22.83 13.73 -8.16
N GLN A 190 -23.82 14.02 -7.32
CA GLN A 190 -24.21 15.39 -6.98
C GLN A 190 -23.31 15.92 -5.85
N SER A 191 -23.14 17.26 -5.78
CA SER A 191 -22.32 17.88 -4.74
C SER A 191 -22.81 17.56 -3.32
N ASN A 192 -24.12 17.43 -3.14
CA ASN A 192 -24.74 17.09 -1.85
C ASN A 192 -24.40 15.67 -1.36
N ASP A 193 -24.00 14.76 -2.26
CA ASP A 193 -23.68 13.38 -1.91
C ASP A 193 -22.21 13.23 -1.47
N LEU A 194 -21.34 14.19 -1.85
CA LEU A 194 -19.89 14.12 -1.61
C LEU A 194 -19.52 13.92 -0.14
N PRO A 195 -20.11 14.61 0.85
CA PRO A 195 -19.73 14.44 2.25
C PRO A 195 -19.94 12.99 2.72
N THR A 196 -21.03 12.36 2.30
CA THR A 196 -21.33 10.97 2.65
C THR A 196 -20.38 10.01 1.93
N LEU A 197 -20.16 10.20 0.63
CA LEU A 197 -19.31 9.31 -0.16
C LEU A 197 -17.83 9.36 0.25
N LEU A 198 -17.33 10.55 0.61
CA LEU A 198 -15.95 10.73 1.04
C LEU A 198 -15.72 10.36 2.51
N SER A 199 -16.78 10.22 3.32
CA SER A 199 -16.65 9.95 4.77
C SER A 199 -15.90 8.66 5.10
N GLU A 200 -15.91 7.68 4.20
CA GLU A 200 -15.29 6.37 4.38
C GLU A 200 -13.88 6.28 3.77
N THR A 201 -13.37 7.38 3.20
CA THR A 201 -12.03 7.45 2.61
C THR A 201 -10.96 7.52 3.70
N ARG A 202 -9.81 6.87 3.44
CA ARG A 202 -8.67 6.88 4.36
C ARG A 202 -7.97 8.22 4.37
N THR A 203 -7.89 8.89 3.23
CA THR A 203 -7.33 10.24 3.07
C THR A 203 -7.97 11.26 4.04
N LEU A 204 -9.27 11.11 4.33
CA LEU A 204 -9.99 11.95 5.29
C LEU A 204 -9.51 11.77 6.74
N THR A 205 -8.94 10.61 7.10
CA THR A 205 -8.49 10.32 8.48
C THR A 205 -7.25 11.12 8.89
N TYR A 206 -6.53 11.67 7.91
CA TYR A 206 -5.33 12.47 8.12
C TYR A 206 -5.63 13.96 8.35
N ILE A 207 -6.88 14.38 8.19
CA ILE A 207 -7.32 15.77 8.33
C ILE A 207 -7.96 15.96 9.71
N ASP A 208 -7.60 17.04 10.40
CA ASP A 208 -8.24 17.37 11.68
C ASP A 208 -9.71 17.80 11.48
N GLU A 209 -10.51 17.74 12.54
CA GLU A 209 -11.95 17.96 12.43
C GLU A 209 -12.32 19.39 11.98
N ASP A 210 -11.48 20.38 12.29
CA ASP A 210 -11.70 21.77 11.88
C ASP A 210 -11.41 21.99 10.40
N LEU A 211 -10.27 21.50 9.88
CA LEU A 211 -9.96 21.58 8.45
C LEU A 211 -10.89 20.70 7.65
N LYS A 212 -11.26 19.52 8.14
CA LYS A 212 -12.23 18.62 7.50
C LYS A 212 -13.57 19.30 7.24
N ARG A 213 -14.11 20.01 8.24
CA ARG A 213 -15.34 20.80 8.07
C ARG A 213 -15.18 21.88 7.00
N LYS A 214 -14.05 22.60 7.00
CA LYS A 214 -13.75 23.63 6.00
C LYS A 214 -13.59 23.05 4.60
N THR A 215 -12.88 21.93 4.45
CA THR A 215 -12.67 21.24 3.17
C THR A 215 -13.99 20.72 2.61
N ILE A 216 -14.81 20.05 3.43
CA ILE A 216 -16.14 19.58 3.02
C ILE A 216 -17.03 20.75 2.60
N GLN A 217 -17.06 21.84 3.39
CA GLN A 217 -17.82 23.03 3.03
C GLN A 217 -17.35 23.62 1.70
N LYS A 218 -16.03 23.72 1.48
CA LYS A 218 -15.45 24.21 0.23
C LYS A 218 -15.78 23.29 -0.96
N LEU A 219 -15.80 21.97 -0.77
CA LEU A 219 -16.23 21.01 -1.79
C LEU A 219 -17.70 21.18 -2.18
N MET A 220 -18.56 21.54 -1.23
CA MET A 220 -19.97 21.79 -1.49
C MET A 220 -20.20 23.14 -2.18
N ASP A 221 -19.49 24.19 -1.76
CA ASP A 221 -19.63 25.54 -2.29
C ASP A 221 -18.97 25.70 -3.66
N GLN A 222 -17.82 25.03 -3.86
CA GLN A 222 -16.99 25.10 -5.08
C GLN A 222 -16.55 23.70 -5.51
N PRO A 223 -17.49 22.87 -6.00
CA PRO A 223 -17.18 21.51 -6.40
C PRO A 223 -16.19 21.45 -7.58
N PRO A 224 -15.16 20.58 -7.53
CA PRO A 224 -14.28 20.34 -8.67
C PRO A 224 -15.06 19.64 -9.78
N MET A 225 -15.23 20.32 -10.91
CA MET A 225 -15.99 19.80 -12.06
C MET A 225 -15.20 18.81 -12.92
N ILE A 226 -13.89 18.70 -12.69
CA ILE A 226 -12.96 17.89 -13.47
C ILE A 226 -12.14 17.05 -12.50
N PHE A 227 -11.89 15.79 -12.88
CA PHE A 227 -10.90 14.96 -12.21
C PHE A 227 -9.49 15.41 -12.59
N ASP A 228 -8.75 15.91 -11.61
CA ASP A 228 -7.34 16.28 -11.72
C ASP A 228 -6.52 15.55 -10.66
N TYR A 229 -5.22 15.36 -10.91
CA TYR A 229 -4.34 14.66 -9.98
C TYR A 229 -3.96 15.56 -8.80
N PRO A 230 -3.95 15.04 -7.57
CA PRO A 230 -3.50 15.81 -6.42
C PRO A 230 -2.00 16.07 -6.50
N ASP A 231 -1.54 17.15 -5.84
CA ASP A 231 -0.13 17.53 -5.78
C ASP A 231 0.65 16.64 -4.78
N ILE A 232 0.86 15.38 -5.18
CA ILE A 232 1.62 14.37 -4.42
C ILE A 232 2.74 13.79 -5.28
N GLU A 233 3.88 13.51 -4.65
CA GLU A 233 5.04 12.96 -5.35
C GLU A 233 5.02 11.42 -5.40
N PRO A 234 5.64 10.80 -6.43
CA PRO A 234 5.89 9.35 -6.43
C PRO A 234 6.68 8.92 -5.19
N GLY A 235 6.06 8.14 -4.31
CA GLY A 235 6.65 7.68 -3.05
C GLY A 235 6.17 8.42 -1.81
N ASP A 236 5.28 9.41 -1.94
CA ASP A 236 4.60 10.03 -0.80
C ASP A 236 3.76 8.95 -0.07
N PRO A 237 3.81 8.86 1.27
CA PRO A 237 3.00 7.92 2.04
C PRO A 237 1.49 8.00 1.76
N LEU A 238 0.98 9.19 1.38
CA LEU A 238 -0.43 9.39 1.04
C LEU A 238 -0.84 8.69 -0.26
N LEU A 239 0.11 8.39 -1.15
CA LEU A 239 -0.19 7.85 -2.48
C LEU A 239 -0.87 6.48 -2.40
N ASP A 240 -0.41 5.60 -1.50
CA ASP A 240 -1.02 4.27 -1.32
C ASP A 240 -2.50 4.38 -0.88
N ASP A 241 -2.81 5.30 0.03
CA ASP A 241 -4.16 5.51 0.52
C ASP A 241 -5.04 6.24 -0.49
N TYR A 242 -4.51 7.25 -1.19
CA TYR A 242 -5.23 7.94 -2.27
C TYR A 242 -5.62 6.97 -3.39
N ILE A 243 -4.69 6.13 -3.88
CA ILE A 243 -5.03 5.14 -4.92
C ILE A 243 -6.01 4.10 -4.39
N SER A 244 -5.88 3.68 -3.13
CA SER A 244 -6.83 2.75 -2.50
C SER A 244 -8.24 3.37 -2.40
N ASP A 245 -8.34 4.65 -2.05
CA ASP A 245 -9.60 5.40 -1.97
C ASP A 245 -10.21 5.62 -3.36
N LEU A 246 -9.39 5.91 -4.38
CA LEU A 246 -9.85 6.02 -5.76
C LEU A 246 -10.45 4.69 -6.27
N ILE A 247 -9.76 3.58 -6.01
CA ILE A 247 -10.28 2.23 -6.33
C ILE A 247 -11.54 1.96 -5.51
N TYR A 248 -11.55 2.30 -4.22
CA TYR A 248 -12.72 2.13 -3.36
C TYR A 248 -13.95 2.82 -3.96
N LEU A 249 -13.86 4.11 -4.27
CA LEU A 249 -14.96 4.90 -4.82
C LEU A 249 -15.36 4.43 -6.22
N TYR A 250 -14.40 3.97 -7.03
CA TYR A 250 -14.70 3.34 -8.31
C TYR A 250 -15.60 2.10 -8.15
N ILE A 251 -15.40 1.32 -7.10
CA ILE A 251 -16.13 0.06 -6.85
C ILE A 251 -17.44 0.30 -6.12
N SER A 252 -17.45 1.19 -5.13
CA SER A 252 -18.56 1.36 -4.20
C SER A 252 -19.63 2.33 -4.67
N VAL A 253 -19.28 3.24 -5.58
CA VAL A 253 -20.19 4.31 -6.05
C VAL A 253 -20.74 3.99 -7.44
N TYR A 254 -22.08 4.02 -7.55
CA TYR A 254 -22.82 3.89 -8.79
C TYR A 254 -22.53 5.09 -9.73
N PRO A 255 -22.41 4.90 -11.06
CA PRO A 255 -22.59 3.65 -11.80
C PRO A 255 -21.39 2.71 -11.70
N PHE A 256 -21.66 1.41 -11.59
CA PHE A 256 -20.64 0.35 -11.54
C PHE A 256 -20.11 0.00 -12.95
N ASP A 257 -19.72 1.01 -13.73
CA ASP A 257 -19.24 0.80 -15.09
C ASP A 257 -17.75 0.41 -15.11
N ILE A 258 -17.45 -0.70 -15.79
CA ILE A 258 -16.10 -1.22 -16.02
C ILE A 258 -15.29 -0.29 -16.94
N SER A 259 -15.97 0.52 -17.78
CA SER A 259 -15.34 1.45 -18.73
C SER A 259 -14.46 2.50 -18.06
N HIS A 260 -14.70 2.82 -16.78
CA HIS A 260 -13.93 3.82 -16.04
C HIS A 260 -12.64 3.28 -15.42
N LYS A 261 -12.33 2.00 -15.61
CA LYS A 261 -11.09 1.39 -15.13
C LYS A 261 -9.84 2.09 -15.68
N ASP A 262 -9.90 2.55 -16.93
CA ASP A 262 -8.79 3.25 -17.59
C ASP A 262 -8.34 4.49 -16.81
N ILE A 263 -9.24 5.14 -16.07
CA ILE A 263 -8.91 6.32 -15.26
C ILE A 263 -7.98 5.93 -14.09
N ILE A 264 -8.22 4.77 -13.47
CA ILE A 264 -7.35 4.25 -12.41
C ILE A 264 -5.99 3.89 -12.99
N GLU A 265 -5.96 3.25 -14.16
CA GLU A 265 -4.71 2.91 -14.84
C GLU A 265 -3.91 4.16 -15.23
N GLN A 266 -4.58 5.21 -15.70
CA GLN A 266 -3.97 6.51 -15.99
C GLN A 266 -3.42 7.18 -14.73
N ALA A 267 -4.18 7.20 -13.63
CA ALA A 267 -3.73 7.75 -12.35
C ALA A 267 -2.48 7.00 -11.84
N CYS A 268 -2.51 5.67 -11.85
CA CYS A 268 -1.35 4.86 -11.48
C CYS A 268 -0.15 5.10 -12.42
N GLY A 269 -0.39 5.24 -13.72
CA GLY A 269 0.65 5.56 -14.71
C GLY A 269 1.29 6.94 -14.45
N TYR A 270 0.48 7.95 -14.13
CA TYR A 270 0.93 9.29 -13.79
C TYR A 270 1.87 9.28 -12.58
N PHE A 271 1.47 8.60 -11.50
CA PHE A 271 2.27 8.50 -10.27
C PHE A 271 3.38 7.43 -10.32
N ARG A 272 3.53 6.70 -11.43
CA ARG A 272 4.43 5.54 -11.56
C ARG A 272 4.21 4.50 -10.45
N TYR A 273 2.96 4.32 -10.07
CA TYR A 273 2.53 3.52 -8.93
C TYR A 273 2.37 2.04 -9.32
N LYS A 274 3.28 1.19 -8.80
CA LYS A 274 3.26 -0.28 -8.92
C LYS A 274 3.08 -0.80 -10.37
N GLY A 275 3.08 -2.12 -10.56
CA GLY A 275 2.83 -2.74 -11.86
C GLY A 275 1.34 -2.86 -12.15
N ILE A 276 0.96 -2.87 -13.44
CA ILE A 276 -0.43 -3.09 -13.90
C ILE A 276 -1.04 -4.37 -13.29
N LYS A 277 -0.25 -5.43 -13.16
CA LYS A 277 -0.69 -6.69 -12.53
C LYS A 277 -1.05 -6.53 -11.05
N ASP A 278 -0.27 -5.73 -10.31
CA ASP A 278 -0.50 -5.51 -8.89
C ASP A 278 -1.77 -4.67 -8.68
N ILE A 279 -1.98 -3.66 -9.53
CA ILE A 279 -3.19 -2.84 -9.55
C ILE A 279 -4.41 -3.71 -9.87
N GLN A 280 -4.31 -4.57 -10.91
CA GLN A 280 -5.40 -5.49 -11.27
C GLN A 280 -5.77 -6.41 -10.09
N ASN A 281 -4.78 -7.02 -9.44
CA ASN A 281 -5.00 -7.87 -8.28
C ASN A 281 -5.65 -7.09 -7.12
N HIS A 282 -5.27 -5.82 -6.94
CA HIS A 282 -5.85 -4.95 -5.92
C HIS A 282 -7.33 -4.64 -6.22
N ILE A 283 -7.64 -4.24 -7.45
CA ILE A 283 -9.01 -3.99 -7.92
C ILE A 283 -9.87 -5.26 -7.78
N ASP A 284 -9.37 -6.40 -8.24
CA ASP A 284 -10.08 -7.68 -8.20
C ASP A 284 -10.41 -8.10 -6.77
N LYS A 285 -9.45 -7.91 -5.85
CA LYS A 285 -9.64 -8.16 -4.42
C LYS A 285 -10.70 -7.23 -3.84
N MET A 286 -10.60 -5.92 -4.07
CA MET A 286 -11.55 -4.95 -3.53
C MET A 286 -12.97 -5.14 -4.07
N HIS A 287 -13.14 -5.53 -5.34
CA HIS A 287 -14.46 -5.82 -5.91
C HIS A 287 -15.11 -7.02 -5.19
N TRP A 288 -14.34 -8.08 -4.98
CA TRP A 288 -14.83 -9.23 -4.25
C TRP A 288 -15.14 -8.89 -2.79
N ASP A 289 -14.27 -8.16 -2.11
CA ASP A 289 -14.49 -7.74 -0.72
C ASP A 289 -15.75 -6.86 -0.60
N PHE A 290 -16.03 -6.00 -1.58
CA PHE A 290 -17.24 -5.20 -1.63
C PHE A 290 -18.51 -6.04 -1.82
N LEU A 291 -18.54 -6.95 -2.80
CA LEU A 291 -19.71 -7.81 -3.06
C LEU A 291 -19.97 -8.79 -1.90
N SER A 292 -18.91 -9.37 -1.36
CA SER A 292 -19.01 -10.41 -0.32
C SER A 292 -19.59 -9.89 0.99
N LYS A 293 -19.39 -8.60 1.32
CA LYS A 293 -20.01 -7.93 2.47
C LYS A 293 -21.54 -7.84 2.37
N LYS A 294 -22.09 -7.86 1.15
CA LYS A 294 -23.54 -7.77 0.90
C LYS A 294 -24.22 -9.15 0.91
N LEU A 295 -23.47 -10.22 0.69
CA LEU A 295 -24.01 -11.58 0.64
C LEU A 295 -24.55 -12.04 1.99
N LEU A 296 -25.69 -12.72 1.96
CA LEU A 296 -26.25 -13.38 3.13
C LEU A 296 -25.30 -14.50 3.60
N PRO A 297 -25.20 -14.78 4.92
CA PRO A 297 -24.36 -15.86 5.45
C PRO A 297 -24.70 -17.26 4.89
N GLN A 298 -25.94 -17.39 4.40
CA GLN A 298 -26.53 -18.59 3.82
C GLN A 298 -26.26 -18.70 2.30
N SER A 299 -25.61 -17.70 1.68
CA SER A 299 -25.22 -17.76 0.28
C SER A 299 -24.36 -19.01 0.03
N PRO A 300 -24.71 -19.85 -0.96
CA PRO A 300 -23.95 -21.06 -1.28
C PRO A 300 -22.52 -20.76 -1.67
N GLU A 301 -22.34 -19.77 -2.55
CA GLU A 301 -21.04 -19.33 -2.99
C GLU A 301 -20.52 -18.20 -2.12
N LYS A 302 -19.29 -18.37 -1.64
CA LYS A 302 -18.55 -17.40 -0.82
C LYS A 302 -17.26 -16.92 -1.49
N LYS A 303 -17.10 -17.19 -2.78
CA LYS A 303 -15.97 -16.70 -3.57
C LYS A 303 -16.33 -16.67 -5.04
N LEU A 304 -16.01 -15.58 -5.73
CA LEU A 304 -16.13 -15.48 -7.18
C LEU A 304 -14.77 -15.32 -7.85
N LYS A 305 -14.71 -15.73 -9.12
CA LYS A 305 -13.59 -15.34 -9.99
C LYS A 305 -13.71 -13.84 -10.29
N PRO A 306 -12.60 -13.12 -10.52
CA PRO A 306 -12.65 -11.67 -10.73
C PRO A 306 -13.59 -11.23 -11.84
N HIS A 307 -13.55 -11.85 -13.02
CA HIS A 307 -14.41 -11.48 -14.15
C HIS A 307 -15.90 -11.60 -13.82
N ALA A 308 -16.28 -12.61 -13.03
CA ALA A 308 -17.67 -12.78 -12.59
C ALA A 308 -18.10 -11.68 -11.61
N ALA A 309 -17.20 -11.26 -10.71
CA ALA A 309 -17.47 -10.17 -9.77
C ALA A 309 -17.64 -8.83 -10.50
N HIS A 310 -16.79 -8.54 -11.48
CA HIS A 310 -16.89 -7.36 -12.35
C HIS A 310 -18.21 -7.33 -13.11
N ALA A 311 -18.54 -8.44 -13.79
CA ALA A 311 -19.77 -8.56 -14.56
C ALA A 311 -21.03 -8.38 -13.71
N LEU A 312 -21.05 -9.00 -12.53
CA LEU A 312 -22.18 -8.90 -11.61
C LEU A 312 -22.34 -7.47 -11.07
N SER A 313 -21.25 -6.80 -10.72
CA SER A 313 -21.30 -5.41 -10.23
C SER A 313 -21.88 -4.47 -11.28
N ALA A 314 -21.51 -4.65 -12.56
CA ALA A 314 -21.96 -3.80 -13.66
C ALA A 314 -23.45 -3.92 -14.01
N ILE A 315 -24.11 -4.99 -13.57
CA ILE A 315 -25.51 -5.30 -13.89
C ILE A 315 -26.46 -4.91 -12.75
N ILE A 316 -25.96 -4.81 -11.52
CA ILE A 316 -26.74 -4.47 -10.34
C ILE A 316 -27.08 -2.97 -10.37
N ASP A 317 -28.36 -2.65 -10.17
CA ASP A 317 -28.83 -1.26 -10.11
C ASP A 317 -28.47 -0.58 -8.77
N LYS A 318 -28.52 0.76 -8.73
CA LYS A 318 -28.07 1.58 -7.58
C LYS A 318 -28.62 1.11 -6.22
N ASP A 319 -29.90 0.75 -6.18
CA ASP A 319 -30.62 0.39 -4.94
C ASP A 319 -30.77 -1.13 -4.76
N GLU A 320 -30.16 -1.93 -5.64
CA GLU A 320 -30.18 -3.39 -5.57
C GLU A 320 -29.10 -3.93 -4.63
N ILE A 321 -29.52 -4.79 -3.70
CA ILE A 321 -28.61 -5.46 -2.77
C ILE A 321 -28.45 -6.91 -3.21
N LEU A 322 -27.22 -7.33 -3.48
CA LEU A 322 -26.89 -8.72 -3.79
C LEU A 322 -27.03 -9.59 -2.54
N LEU A 323 -27.92 -10.59 -2.60
CA LEU A 323 -28.26 -11.46 -1.47
C LEU A 323 -27.54 -12.81 -1.51
N PHE A 324 -27.49 -13.45 -2.68
CA PHE A 324 -26.90 -14.79 -2.81
C PHE A 324 -26.44 -15.11 -4.22
N ILE A 325 -25.58 -16.11 -4.33
CA ILE A 325 -25.04 -16.57 -5.61
C ILE A 325 -24.98 -18.10 -5.66
N TYR A 326 -25.41 -18.66 -6.79
CA TYR A 326 -25.27 -20.07 -7.14
C TYR A 326 -24.40 -20.23 -8.40
N LYS A 327 -23.62 -21.31 -8.42
CA LYS A 327 -22.87 -21.82 -9.58
C LYS A 327 -23.35 -23.24 -9.92
N ASN A 328 -22.70 -23.87 -10.90
CA ASN A 328 -22.99 -25.23 -11.37
C ASN A 328 -24.42 -25.34 -11.91
N ILE A 329 -24.70 -24.48 -12.87
CA ILE A 329 -25.99 -24.33 -13.50
C ILE A 329 -25.95 -25.05 -14.84
N ASP A 330 -26.88 -25.97 -15.03
CA ASP A 330 -27.07 -26.68 -16.27
C ASP A 330 -28.36 -26.20 -16.94
N ILE A 331 -28.26 -25.90 -18.24
CA ILE A 331 -29.39 -25.47 -19.05
C ILE A 331 -29.31 -26.21 -20.39
N GLU A 332 -30.42 -26.78 -20.84
CA GLU A 332 -30.51 -27.51 -22.12
C GLU A 332 -30.64 -26.53 -23.30
N ILE A 333 -29.66 -25.63 -23.46
CA ILE A 333 -29.61 -24.64 -24.55
C ILE A 333 -28.25 -24.73 -25.25
N SER A 334 -28.25 -25.01 -26.55
CA SER A 334 -27.03 -25.18 -27.36
C SER A 334 -26.12 -23.96 -27.37
N ASP A 335 -26.69 -22.76 -27.42
CA ASP A 335 -25.96 -21.50 -27.64
C ASP A 335 -25.16 -21.01 -26.41
N ILE A 336 -25.30 -21.69 -25.26
CA ILE A 336 -24.72 -21.26 -23.98
C ILE A 336 -23.88 -22.39 -23.35
N LYS A 337 -23.74 -23.55 -24.02
CA LYS A 337 -23.06 -24.73 -23.47
C LYS A 337 -21.63 -24.48 -23.01
N ASP A 338 -20.92 -23.54 -23.62
CA ASP A 338 -19.52 -23.25 -23.32
C ASP A 338 -19.33 -22.00 -22.42
N LYS A 339 -20.41 -21.37 -21.95
CA LYS A 339 -20.33 -20.17 -21.09
C LYS A 339 -20.40 -20.55 -19.61
N GLU A 340 -19.68 -19.81 -18.78
CA GLU A 340 -19.82 -19.92 -17.32
C GLU A 340 -21.15 -19.28 -16.89
N LEU A 341 -22.00 -20.06 -16.23
CA LEU A 341 -23.32 -19.61 -15.79
C LEU A 341 -23.34 -19.28 -14.31
N LEU A 342 -23.95 -18.15 -13.97
CA LEU A 342 -24.06 -17.67 -12.60
C LEU A 342 -25.48 -17.17 -12.32
N LEU A 343 -26.08 -17.65 -11.23
CA LEU A 343 -27.40 -17.21 -10.77
C LEU A 343 -27.21 -16.33 -9.54
N ALA A 344 -27.63 -15.08 -9.62
CA ALA A 344 -27.53 -14.11 -8.55
C ALA A 344 -28.92 -13.67 -8.11
N GLY A 345 -29.19 -13.72 -6.81
CA GLY A 345 -30.38 -13.13 -6.21
C GLY A 345 -30.08 -11.75 -5.66
N THR A 346 -30.89 -10.76 -6.04
CA THR A 346 -30.84 -9.39 -5.50
C THR A 346 -32.08 -9.10 -4.65
N SER A 347 -32.22 -7.90 -4.10
CA SER A 347 -33.40 -7.47 -3.35
C SER A 347 -34.67 -7.32 -4.21
N SER A 348 -34.52 -7.12 -5.51
CA SER A 348 -35.58 -6.80 -6.50
C SER A 348 -35.84 -7.91 -7.52
N ARG A 349 -34.81 -8.69 -7.88
CA ARG A 349 -34.88 -9.72 -8.93
C ARG A 349 -33.84 -10.84 -8.75
N ILE A 350 -34.09 -11.97 -9.41
CA ILE A 350 -33.09 -13.02 -9.61
C ILE A 350 -32.62 -12.96 -11.06
N LEU A 351 -31.32 -13.04 -11.27
CA LEU A 351 -30.66 -12.91 -12.56
C LEU A 351 -29.86 -14.16 -12.87
N LEU A 352 -29.96 -14.64 -14.10
CA LEU A 352 -29.06 -15.65 -14.65
C LEU A 352 -28.14 -14.98 -15.66
N LEU A 353 -26.85 -15.04 -15.38
CA LEU A 353 -25.78 -14.43 -16.14
C LEU A 353 -25.03 -15.50 -16.93
N ALA A 354 -24.85 -15.23 -18.23
CA ALA A 354 -23.90 -15.96 -19.04
C ALA A 354 -22.62 -15.15 -19.17
N LEU A 355 -21.54 -15.69 -18.61
CA LEU A 355 -20.22 -15.07 -18.59
C LEU A 355 -19.37 -15.65 -19.72
N SER A 356 -18.77 -14.76 -20.52
CA SER A 356 -17.74 -15.16 -21.48
C SER A 356 -16.39 -15.26 -20.77
N GLU A 357 -15.64 -16.33 -21.00
CA GLU A 357 -14.22 -16.32 -20.61
C GLU A 357 -13.48 -15.33 -21.52
N ASN A 358 -12.76 -14.38 -20.90
CA ASN A 358 -11.96 -13.38 -21.61
C ASN A 358 -10.96 -14.06 -22.56
N LYS A 359 -11.31 -14.14 -23.85
CA LYS A 359 -10.31 -14.27 -24.92
C LYS A 359 -9.65 -12.90 -25.08
N LYS A 360 -8.32 -12.89 -25.21
CA LYS A 360 -7.46 -11.71 -25.03
C LYS A 360 -7.79 -10.46 -25.86
N ASP A 361 -8.69 -10.54 -26.85
CA ASP A 361 -8.98 -9.46 -27.80
C ASP A 361 -10.48 -9.19 -28.03
N GLU A 362 -11.39 -9.79 -27.25
CA GLU A 362 -12.84 -9.57 -27.38
C GLU A 362 -13.41 -8.94 -26.10
N LYS A 363 -14.27 -7.92 -26.25
CA LYS A 363 -15.03 -7.36 -25.12
C LYS A 363 -15.86 -8.50 -24.52
N PRO A 364 -15.84 -8.71 -23.19
CA PRO A 364 -16.63 -9.76 -22.57
C PRO A 364 -18.12 -9.48 -22.79
N GLU A 365 -18.77 -10.30 -23.61
CA GLU A 365 -20.22 -10.32 -23.79
C GLU A 365 -20.88 -11.02 -22.60
N ASN A 366 -20.81 -10.36 -21.43
CA ASN A 366 -21.56 -10.76 -20.26
C ASN A 366 -23.00 -10.26 -20.44
N GLN A 367 -23.96 -11.19 -20.39
CA GLN A 367 -25.36 -10.86 -20.63
C GLN A 367 -26.26 -11.55 -19.62
N VAL A 368 -27.31 -10.82 -19.21
CA VAL A 368 -28.44 -11.42 -18.50
C VAL A 368 -29.26 -12.20 -19.51
N ILE A 369 -29.35 -13.51 -19.33
CA ILE A 369 -30.08 -14.39 -20.25
C ILE A 369 -31.48 -14.74 -19.74
N TRP A 370 -31.68 -14.62 -18.43
CA TRP A 370 -32.97 -14.86 -17.78
C TRP A 370 -33.07 -14.02 -16.50
N GLN A 371 -34.30 -13.59 -16.18
CA GLN A 371 -34.60 -12.89 -14.94
C GLN A 371 -35.95 -13.30 -14.35
N ALA A 372 -36.08 -13.23 -13.03
CA ALA A 372 -37.36 -13.29 -12.33
C ALA A 372 -37.52 -12.08 -11.43
N LEU A 373 -38.57 -11.30 -11.65
CA LEU A 373 -38.86 -10.09 -10.89
C LEU A 373 -39.64 -10.42 -9.61
N LYS A 374 -39.42 -9.64 -8.56
CA LYS A 374 -40.19 -9.74 -7.31
C LYS A 374 -41.58 -9.12 -7.51
N LYS A 375 -42.63 -9.86 -7.13
CA LYS A 375 -44.02 -9.39 -7.13
C LYS A 375 -44.33 -8.59 -5.86
N GLU A 376 -45.46 -7.89 -5.85
CA GLU A 376 -45.98 -7.19 -4.66
C GLU A 376 -46.16 -8.11 -3.45
N SER A 377 -46.41 -9.40 -3.68
CA SER A 377 -46.48 -10.44 -2.64
C SER A 377 -45.14 -10.72 -1.95
N GLY A 378 -44.04 -10.15 -2.43
CA GLY A 378 -42.69 -10.38 -1.93
C GLY A 378 -42.00 -11.63 -2.49
N LEU A 379 -42.72 -12.47 -3.24
CA LEU A 379 -42.19 -13.65 -3.93
C LEU A 379 -41.77 -13.30 -5.36
N TYR A 380 -40.79 -14.01 -5.90
CA TYR A 380 -40.34 -13.80 -7.28
C TYR A 380 -41.14 -14.63 -8.27
N ASP A 381 -41.23 -14.16 -9.52
CA ASP A 381 -42.03 -14.81 -10.56
C ASP A 381 -41.38 -16.08 -11.15
N PHE A 382 -41.06 -17.05 -10.30
CA PHE A 382 -40.54 -18.35 -10.70
C PHE A 382 -41.03 -19.45 -9.74
N LYS A 383 -40.92 -20.70 -10.17
CA LYS A 383 -41.19 -21.90 -9.37
C LYS A 383 -39.91 -22.69 -9.17
N ALA A 384 -39.73 -23.27 -7.98
CA ALA A 384 -38.61 -24.13 -7.65
C ALA A 384 -39.10 -25.52 -7.25
N GLU A 385 -38.59 -26.55 -7.91
CA GLU A 385 -38.96 -27.94 -7.65
C GLU A 385 -37.72 -28.80 -7.37
N GLN A 386 -37.83 -29.72 -6.42
CA GLN A 386 -36.76 -30.67 -6.10
C GLN A 386 -36.79 -31.84 -7.08
N ILE A 387 -35.70 -32.05 -7.82
CA ILE A 387 -35.45 -33.31 -8.52
C ILE A 387 -34.64 -34.24 -7.64
N LYS A 388 -35.28 -35.34 -7.23
CA LYS A 388 -34.63 -36.42 -6.49
C LYS A 388 -33.83 -37.29 -7.47
N SER A 389 -32.51 -37.12 -7.49
CA SER A 389 -31.60 -38.09 -8.13
C SER A 389 -30.97 -39.00 -7.06
N ARG A 390 -30.43 -40.16 -7.49
CA ARG A 390 -29.81 -41.15 -6.58
C ARG A 390 -28.55 -40.64 -5.86
N ILE A 391 -27.89 -39.59 -6.36
CA ILE A 391 -26.56 -39.15 -5.89
C ILE A 391 -26.54 -37.67 -5.48
N LYS A 392 -27.20 -36.79 -6.23
CA LYS A 392 -27.27 -35.34 -5.98
C LYS A 392 -28.71 -34.87 -5.90
N SER A 393 -29.02 -33.92 -5.02
CA SER A 393 -30.28 -33.21 -5.08
C SER A 393 -30.12 -32.02 -6.01
N CYS A 394 -31.02 -31.90 -7.00
CA CYS A 394 -31.02 -30.78 -7.93
C CYS A 394 -32.28 -29.94 -7.71
N CYS A 395 -32.15 -28.63 -7.86
CA CYS A 395 -33.27 -27.71 -7.87
C CYS A 395 -33.55 -27.29 -9.32
N CYS A 396 -34.79 -27.48 -9.77
CA CYS A 396 -35.25 -26.98 -11.06
C CYS A 396 -35.99 -25.68 -10.87
N ILE A 397 -35.58 -24.67 -11.61
CA ILE A 397 -36.25 -23.38 -11.68
C ILE A 397 -36.98 -23.29 -13.03
N SER A 398 -38.29 -23.04 -12.96
CA SER A 398 -39.15 -22.80 -14.11
C SER A 398 -39.91 -21.47 -13.95
N GLY A 399 -40.37 -20.89 -15.06
CA GLY A 399 -40.96 -19.55 -15.09
C GLY A 399 -39.93 -18.45 -15.33
N GLY A 400 -40.19 -17.25 -14.83
CA GLY A 400 -39.41 -16.05 -15.13
C GLY A 400 -39.49 -15.62 -16.60
N THR A 401 -38.59 -14.74 -17.01
CA THR A 401 -38.52 -14.18 -18.36
C THR A 401 -37.14 -14.41 -18.96
N TRP A 402 -37.09 -15.16 -20.06
CA TRP A 402 -35.90 -15.30 -20.88
C TRP A 402 -35.68 -14.02 -21.69
N LEU A 403 -34.45 -13.49 -21.69
CA LEU A 403 -34.10 -12.26 -22.39
C LEU A 403 -33.46 -12.51 -23.76
N LEU A 404 -32.99 -13.74 -24.01
CA LEU A 404 -32.46 -14.14 -25.30
C LEU A 404 -33.58 -14.29 -26.34
N ASP A 405 -33.51 -13.55 -27.43
CA ASP A 405 -34.55 -13.51 -28.47
C ASP A 405 -34.85 -14.87 -29.08
N LYS A 406 -33.82 -15.72 -29.23
CA LYS A 406 -33.97 -17.10 -29.73
C LYS A 406 -34.80 -18.02 -28.80
N ILE A 407 -34.97 -17.63 -27.53
CA ILE A 407 -35.48 -18.48 -26.44
C ILE A 407 -36.77 -17.92 -25.85
N LYS A 408 -37.02 -16.60 -26.01
CA LYS A 408 -38.24 -15.92 -25.56
C LYS A 408 -39.54 -16.66 -25.90
N ASN A 409 -39.57 -17.37 -27.04
CA ASN A 409 -40.75 -18.08 -27.55
C ASN A 409 -40.57 -19.60 -27.65
N ALA A 410 -39.60 -20.19 -26.94
CA ALA A 410 -39.41 -21.63 -26.95
C ALA A 410 -40.57 -22.35 -26.23
N ASP A 411 -41.10 -23.42 -26.85
CA ASP A 411 -42.14 -24.27 -26.28
C ASP A 411 -41.69 -25.75 -26.30
N PRO A 412 -41.50 -26.40 -25.14
CA PRO A 412 -41.62 -25.85 -23.79
C PRO A 412 -40.46 -24.90 -23.46
N PRO A 413 -40.67 -23.93 -22.54
CA PRO A 413 -39.61 -23.03 -22.11
C PRO A 413 -38.49 -23.82 -21.40
N PRO A 414 -37.21 -23.44 -21.59
CA PRO A 414 -36.11 -24.14 -20.95
C PRO A 414 -36.17 -24.02 -19.42
N VAL A 415 -35.68 -25.06 -18.74
CA VAL A 415 -35.61 -25.16 -17.29
C VAL A 415 -34.18 -24.97 -16.82
N ILE A 416 -33.98 -24.17 -15.78
CA ILE A 416 -32.67 -23.95 -15.17
C ILE A 416 -32.47 -25.03 -14.11
N ARG A 417 -31.40 -25.83 -14.23
CA ARG A 417 -31.07 -26.88 -13.26
C ARG A 417 -29.88 -26.46 -12.41
N LEU A 418 -30.05 -26.43 -11.11
CA LEU A 418 -28.98 -26.17 -10.14
C LEU A 418 -28.55 -27.47 -9.48
N SER A 419 -27.28 -27.82 -9.66
CA SER A 419 -26.70 -29.05 -9.10
C SER A 419 -26.17 -28.82 -7.68
N GLY A 420 -26.78 -29.49 -6.69
CA GLY A 420 -26.32 -29.45 -5.29
C GLY A 420 -25.19 -30.44 -4.98
N HIS A 421 -24.62 -30.35 -3.77
CA HIS A 421 -23.51 -31.22 -3.34
C HIS A 421 -23.95 -32.60 -2.82
N THR A 422 -24.99 -32.66 -1.97
CA THR A 422 -25.48 -33.91 -1.35
C THR A 422 -26.98 -33.84 -1.02
N ILE A 423 -27.68 -34.98 -1.11
CA ILE A 423 -29.14 -35.09 -0.91
C ILE A 423 -29.58 -34.57 0.48
N THR A 424 -28.80 -34.87 1.53
CA THR A 424 -29.14 -34.56 2.93
C THR A 424 -29.10 -33.08 3.30
N ARG A 425 -28.66 -32.20 2.39
CA ARG A 425 -28.57 -30.74 2.63
C ARG A 425 -29.41 -29.91 1.67
N TYR A 426 -30.34 -30.52 0.93
CA TYR A 426 -31.13 -29.82 -0.09
C TYR A 426 -31.82 -28.56 0.44
N GLU A 427 -32.62 -28.69 1.50
CA GLU A 427 -33.36 -27.58 2.09
C GLU A 427 -32.44 -26.48 2.64
N LYS A 428 -31.25 -26.84 3.12
CA LYS A 428 -30.27 -25.87 3.63
C LYS A 428 -29.53 -25.14 2.50
N TYR A 429 -29.18 -25.85 1.42
CA TYR A 429 -28.42 -25.30 0.31
C TYR A 429 -29.28 -24.46 -0.63
N PHE A 430 -30.52 -24.89 -0.89
CA PHE A 430 -31.48 -24.19 -1.77
C PHE A 430 -32.47 -23.31 -1.02
N LYS A 431 -32.31 -23.15 0.31
CA LYS A 431 -33.23 -22.40 1.17
C LYS A 431 -33.63 -21.06 0.58
N LEU A 432 -32.64 -20.25 0.18
CA LEU A 432 -32.86 -18.90 -0.31
C LEU A 432 -33.67 -18.85 -1.61
N ILE A 433 -33.58 -19.89 -2.45
CA ILE A 433 -34.37 -20.02 -3.67
C ILE A 433 -35.78 -20.50 -3.34
N ILE A 434 -35.90 -21.51 -2.47
CA ILE A 434 -37.19 -22.10 -2.09
C ILE A 434 -38.07 -21.07 -1.36
N ASP A 435 -37.51 -20.36 -0.38
CA ASP A 435 -38.21 -19.33 0.39
C ASP A 435 -38.62 -18.12 -0.48
N SER A 436 -38.00 -17.97 -1.65
CA SER A 436 -38.20 -16.88 -2.60
C SER A 436 -39.16 -17.25 -3.76
N ALA A 437 -39.44 -18.53 -3.97
CA ALA A 437 -40.23 -19.03 -5.09
C ALA A 437 -41.74 -18.89 -4.83
N LEU A 438 -42.55 -18.86 -5.89
CA LEU A 438 -43.99 -19.03 -5.77
C LEU A 438 -44.28 -20.44 -5.24
N ILE A 439 -44.86 -20.50 -4.04
CA ILE A 439 -45.37 -21.73 -3.45
C ILE A 439 -46.55 -22.21 -4.31
N GLN A 440 -46.56 -23.51 -4.64
CA GLN A 440 -47.73 -24.17 -5.23
C GLN A 440 -48.79 -24.46 -4.18
#